data_AF-A0A3D0J2A9-F1
#
_entry.id   AF-A0A3D0J2A9-F1
#
_cell.length_a   1.000
_cell.length_b   1.000
_cell.length_c   1.000
_cell.angle_alpha   90.00
_cell.angle_beta   90.00
_cell.angle_gamma   90.00
#
_symmetry.space_group_name_H-M   'P 1'
#
loop_
_entity.id
_entity.type
_entity.pdbx_description
1 polymer ?
#
loop_
_entity_poly.entity_id
_entity_poly.type
_entity_poly.pdbx_seq_one_letter_code
_entity_poly.pdbx_strand_id
1 'polypeptide(L)'
;MGMWIGRNRKARVTYGFDEIALVPGEVTINPNEVNCHFSIGKHTFQVPILASAMDGVVDVKFAVAMGKMGGLAVLNLEGVQTRYENPASVLEQIAKADKEACTHLIQKMYIPPIREELIAKRIKEMKKAGIVAAVSAIPQKAEKYGAIAQKAGADIFVIQSTVSTVRHVSSEYKTFDLAKFCKTMKIPVLVGNAVTYGVSLELMQAGISGLLVGVGPGAACTTRGVLGLGVPQVTATVDCAAARDAYHKKTGRYVPIITDGGMNKGGDICKAFACGADAVM
;
A
#
# COMPACT_ATOMS: atom_id res chain seq x y z
N MET A 1 21.57 11.83 -12.36
CA MET A 1 23.05 11.73 -12.42
C MET A 1 23.42 10.27 -12.13
N GLY A 2 24.25 9.63 -12.96
CA GLY A 2 24.62 8.21 -12.78
C GLY A 2 26.12 8.02 -12.66
N MET A 3 26.55 7.10 -11.79
CA MET A 3 27.95 6.70 -11.62
C MET A 3 28.29 5.56 -12.57
N TRP A 4 29.53 5.51 -13.04
CA TRP A 4 30.02 4.40 -13.84
C TRP A 4 30.14 3.13 -12.98
N ILE A 5 29.51 2.05 -13.42
CA ILE A 5 29.73 0.70 -12.86
C ILE A 5 30.89 0.03 -13.57
N GLY A 6 31.02 0.28 -14.86
CA GLY A 6 32.06 -0.27 -15.71
C GLY A 6 32.12 0.48 -17.04
N ARG A 7 32.98 0.02 -17.95
CA ARG A 7 33.11 0.62 -19.29
C ARG A 7 31.74 0.66 -19.97
N ASN A 8 31.33 1.85 -20.41
CA ASN A 8 30.06 2.09 -21.12
C ASN A 8 28.76 1.74 -20.34
N ARG A 9 28.83 1.59 -19.01
CA ARG A 9 27.64 1.31 -18.16
C ARG A 9 27.58 2.22 -16.94
N LYS A 10 26.45 2.91 -16.78
CA LYS A 10 26.16 3.75 -15.61
C LYS A 10 24.96 3.21 -14.83
N ALA A 11 24.99 3.35 -13.51
CA ALA A 11 23.81 3.21 -12.66
C ALA A 11 23.51 4.52 -11.95
N ARG A 12 22.22 4.73 -11.67
CA ARG A 12 21.78 5.78 -10.79
C ARG A 12 22.10 5.40 -9.35
N VAL A 13 22.75 6.30 -8.62
CA VAL A 13 22.89 6.18 -7.16
C VAL A 13 21.54 6.46 -6.51
N THR A 14 21.18 5.65 -5.54
CA THR A 14 19.91 5.72 -4.82
C THR A 14 20.18 5.51 -3.33
N TYR A 15 19.30 6.07 -2.49
CA TYR A 15 19.46 6.18 -1.05
C TYR A 15 18.24 5.60 -0.34
N GLY A 16 18.45 4.91 0.77
CA GLY A 16 17.47 4.50 1.76
C GLY A 16 17.48 5.41 2.98
N PHE A 17 16.83 4.96 4.06
CA PHE A 17 16.66 5.78 5.26
C PHE A 17 17.95 5.97 6.06
N ASP A 18 18.84 4.98 6.08
CA ASP A 18 20.07 5.05 6.87
C ASP A 18 21.11 5.98 6.24
N GLU A 19 21.01 6.28 4.94
CA GLU A 19 21.91 7.21 4.26
C GLU A 19 21.55 8.70 4.42
N ILE A 20 20.45 9.04 5.10
CA ILE A 20 20.03 10.44 5.30
C ILE A 20 19.62 10.73 6.76
N ALA A 21 19.64 12.01 7.12
CA ALA A 21 19.11 12.55 8.37
C ALA A 21 18.39 13.87 8.14
N LEU A 22 17.45 14.21 9.02
CA LEU A 22 16.79 15.51 9.01
C LEU A 22 17.69 16.54 9.69
N VAL A 23 17.87 17.68 9.04
CA VAL A 23 18.58 18.83 9.63
C VAL A 23 17.58 19.62 10.48
N PRO A 24 17.91 19.97 11.75
CA PRO A 24 17.06 20.83 12.56
C PRO A 24 16.77 22.16 11.86
N GLY A 25 15.52 22.60 11.91
CA GLY A 25 15.10 23.89 11.35
C GLY A 25 15.48 25.06 12.24
N GLU A 26 15.24 26.27 11.72
CA GLU A 26 15.51 27.53 12.45
C GLU A 26 14.50 27.81 13.57
N VAL A 27 13.31 27.19 13.49
CA VAL A 27 12.20 27.39 14.44
C VAL A 27 11.76 26.04 14.99
N THR A 28 11.55 26.01 16.32
CA THR A 28 10.94 24.88 17.02
C THR A 28 9.47 25.14 17.28
N ILE A 29 8.63 24.13 17.10
CA ILE A 29 7.20 24.14 17.46
C ILE A 29 6.94 23.11 18.57
N ASN A 30 5.96 23.37 19.43
CA ASN A 30 5.50 22.36 20.37
C ASN A 30 4.94 21.15 19.60
N PRO A 31 5.41 19.91 19.83
CA PRO A 31 4.90 18.73 19.13
C PRO A 31 3.38 18.54 19.23
N ASN A 32 2.76 19.01 20.32
CA ASN A 32 1.30 18.94 20.51
C ASN A 32 0.52 19.90 19.60
N GLU A 33 1.19 20.87 18.96
CA GLU A 33 0.59 21.83 18.03
C GLU A 33 0.77 21.40 16.56
N VAL A 34 1.45 20.27 16.32
CA VAL A 34 1.67 19.75 14.96
C VAL A 34 0.40 19.06 14.46
N ASN A 35 -0.05 19.48 13.28
CA ASN A 35 -1.17 18.84 12.59
C ASN A 35 -0.67 17.62 11.79
N CYS A 36 -1.07 16.42 12.22
CA CYS A 36 -0.74 15.16 11.56
C CYS A 36 -1.88 14.61 10.67
N HIS A 37 -2.92 15.39 10.41
CA HIS A 37 -4.06 14.90 9.62
C HIS A 37 -3.66 14.66 8.17
N PHE A 38 -4.20 13.60 7.56
CA PHE A 38 -4.11 13.36 6.12
C PHE A 38 -5.43 12.89 5.56
N SER A 39 -5.64 13.03 4.24
CA SER A 39 -6.90 12.67 3.59
C SER A 39 -6.72 11.78 2.36
N ILE A 40 -7.65 10.85 2.17
CA ILE A 40 -7.84 10.07 0.94
C ILE A 40 -9.26 10.32 0.45
N GLY A 41 -9.40 11.03 -0.66
CA GLY A 41 -10.70 11.48 -1.14
C GLY A 41 -11.42 12.29 -0.06
N LYS A 42 -12.57 11.80 0.41
CA LYS A 42 -13.38 12.45 1.46
C LYS A 42 -13.04 11.99 2.89
N HIS A 43 -12.13 11.03 3.05
CA HIS A 43 -11.82 10.43 4.35
C HIS A 43 -10.59 11.11 4.94
N THR A 44 -10.72 11.70 6.12
CA THR A 44 -9.62 12.32 6.85
C THR A 44 -9.26 11.46 8.06
N PHE A 45 -7.97 11.26 8.27
CA PHE A 45 -7.38 10.47 9.33
C PHE A 45 -6.53 11.38 10.22
N GLN A 46 -6.54 11.12 11.52
CA GLN A 46 -5.74 11.90 12.50
C GLN A 46 -4.29 11.43 12.54
N VAL A 47 -4.07 10.16 12.19
CA VAL A 47 -2.76 9.52 12.17
C VAL A 47 -2.44 9.12 10.72
N PRO A 48 -1.34 9.63 10.14
CA PRO A 48 -0.97 9.40 8.74
C PRO A 48 -0.26 8.05 8.57
N ILE A 49 -0.84 7.00 9.14
CA ILE A 49 -0.30 5.64 9.18
C ILE A 49 -1.39 4.66 8.74
N LEU A 50 -1.03 3.86 7.74
CA LEU A 50 -1.84 2.76 7.24
C LEU A 50 -1.22 1.45 7.71
N ALA A 51 -2.03 0.48 8.13
CA ALA A 51 -1.57 -0.88 8.33
C ALA A 51 -1.64 -1.67 7.02
N SER A 52 -0.52 -2.29 6.66
CA SER A 52 -0.36 -3.04 5.41
C SER A 52 -1.35 -4.20 5.29
N ALA A 53 -1.83 -4.46 4.07
CA ALA A 53 -2.83 -5.49 3.80
C ALA A 53 -2.22 -6.90 3.80
N MET A 54 -1.79 -7.32 4.97
CA MET A 54 -1.18 -8.61 5.25
C MET A 54 -1.97 -9.29 6.35
N ASP A 55 -2.30 -10.57 6.20
CA ASP A 55 -3.07 -11.30 7.22
C ASP A 55 -2.31 -11.47 8.54
N GLY A 56 -0.97 -11.36 8.50
CA GLY A 56 -0.12 -11.32 9.70
C GLY A 56 -0.16 -9.97 10.44
N VAL A 57 -0.83 -8.96 9.87
CA VAL A 57 -0.91 -7.60 10.43
C VAL A 57 -2.38 -7.22 10.67
N VAL A 58 -3.24 -7.37 9.66
CA VAL A 58 -4.62 -6.85 9.67
C VAL A 58 -5.62 -8.00 9.65
N ASP A 59 -6.33 -8.16 10.77
CA ASP A 59 -7.66 -8.78 10.83
C ASP A 59 -8.74 -7.72 11.08
N VAL A 60 -10.01 -8.12 11.09
CA VAL A 60 -11.12 -7.19 11.37
C VAL A 60 -10.99 -6.56 12.76
N LYS A 61 -10.52 -7.31 13.77
CA LYS A 61 -10.37 -6.81 15.14
C LYS A 61 -9.32 -5.70 15.21
N PHE A 62 -8.17 -5.92 14.59
CA PHE A 62 -7.08 -4.96 14.48
C PHE A 62 -7.50 -3.75 13.65
N ALA A 63 -8.22 -3.95 12.53
CA ALA A 63 -8.71 -2.85 11.72
C ALA A 63 -9.61 -1.91 12.53
N VAL A 64 -10.52 -2.46 13.35
CA VAL A 64 -11.35 -1.69 14.27
C VAL A 64 -10.53 -0.93 15.31
N ALA A 65 -9.52 -1.58 15.90
CA ALA A 65 -8.65 -0.92 16.88
C ALA A 65 -7.86 0.24 16.24
N MET A 66 -7.24 0.02 15.07
CA MET A 66 -6.48 1.02 14.33
C MET A 66 -7.36 2.19 13.89
N GLY A 67 -8.56 1.92 13.39
CA GLY A 67 -9.51 2.95 12.98
C GLY A 67 -9.97 3.84 14.15
N LYS A 68 -10.16 3.27 15.34
CA LYS A 68 -10.50 4.03 16.56
C LYS A 68 -9.34 4.90 17.06
N MET A 69 -8.09 4.54 16.75
CA MET A 69 -6.91 5.36 17.04
C MET A 69 -6.63 6.42 15.97
N GLY A 70 -7.51 6.56 14.97
CA GLY A 70 -7.41 7.60 13.95
C GLY A 70 -6.51 7.26 12.77
N GLY A 71 -6.00 6.03 12.69
CA GLY A 71 -5.28 5.50 11.52
C GLY A 71 -6.19 4.73 10.57
N LEU A 72 -5.59 4.07 9.57
CA LEU A 72 -6.31 3.22 8.61
C LEU A 72 -5.69 1.83 8.60
N ALA A 73 -6.50 0.78 8.45
CA ALA A 73 -6.02 -0.57 8.22
C ALA A 73 -6.66 -1.12 6.95
N VAL A 74 -5.85 -1.76 6.11
CA VAL A 74 -6.32 -2.31 4.84
C VAL A 74 -6.47 -3.83 4.98
N LEU A 75 -7.69 -4.34 4.81
CA LEU A 75 -7.96 -5.77 4.89
C LEU A 75 -7.63 -6.47 3.56
N ASN A 76 -6.82 -7.52 3.59
CA ASN A 76 -6.53 -8.32 2.40
C ASN A 76 -7.72 -9.21 2.03
N LEU A 77 -8.33 -8.99 0.85
CA LEU A 77 -9.46 -9.80 0.38
C LEU A 77 -9.06 -11.15 -0.18
N GLU A 78 -7.77 -11.38 -0.43
CA GLU A 78 -7.25 -12.64 -0.95
C GLU A 78 -6.58 -13.51 0.13
N GLY A 79 -6.69 -13.05 1.37
CA GLY A 79 -6.16 -13.69 2.56
C GLY A 79 -7.10 -14.70 3.23
N VAL A 80 -6.74 -15.12 4.43
CA VAL A 80 -7.51 -16.05 5.26
C VAL A 80 -8.83 -15.46 5.73
N GLN A 81 -8.93 -14.13 5.84
CA GLN A 81 -10.13 -13.40 6.29
C GLN A 81 -11.37 -13.71 5.46
N THR A 82 -11.16 -14.05 4.18
CA THR A 82 -12.21 -14.31 3.20
C THR A 82 -12.20 -15.74 2.68
N ARG A 83 -11.34 -16.61 3.22
CA ARG A 83 -11.33 -18.07 2.94
C ARG A 83 -12.03 -18.86 4.03
N TYR A 84 -12.04 -18.35 5.27
CA TYR A 84 -12.53 -19.06 6.44
C TYR A 84 -13.55 -18.25 7.24
N GLU A 85 -14.57 -18.93 7.78
CA GLU A 85 -15.52 -18.31 8.73
C GLU A 85 -14.82 -17.83 10.00
N ASN A 86 -13.87 -18.63 10.50
CA ASN A 86 -13.05 -18.31 11.66
C ASN A 86 -11.58 -18.18 11.23
N PRO A 87 -11.15 -17.00 10.73
CA PRO A 87 -9.76 -16.79 10.33
C PRO A 87 -8.79 -16.80 11.52
N ALA A 88 -9.26 -16.50 12.73
CA ALA A 88 -8.42 -16.45 13.92
C ALA A 88 -7.78 -17.80 14.24
N SER A 89 -8.52 -18.92 14.08
CA SER A 89 -7.97 -20.26 14.32
C SER A 89 -6.90 -20.66 13.29
N VAL A 90 -7.01 -20.14 12.06
CA VAL A 90 -6.00 -20.37 11.01
C VAL A 90 -4.74 -19.57 11.31
N LEU A 91 -4.89 -18.30 11.68
CA LEU A 91 -3.78 -17.43 12.08
C LEU A 91 -3.05 -17.97 13.32
N GLU A 92 -3.78 -18.49 14.30
CA GLU A 92 -3.18 -19.09 15.50
C GLU A 92 -2.37 -20.35 15.18
N GLN A 93 -2.83 -21.18 14.24
CA GLN A 93 -2.07 -22.34 13.76
C GLN A 93 -0.77 -21.90 13.06
N ILE A 94 -0.83 -20.87 12.22
CA ILE A 94 0.36 -20.32 11.54
C ILE A 94 1.34 -19.75 12.57
N ALA A 95 0.85 -19.00 13.56
CA ALA A 95 1.68 -18.38 14.59
C ALA A 95 2.40 -19.38 15.50
N LYS A 96 1.82 -20.57 15.69
CA LYS A 96 2.41 -21.67 16.49
C LYS A 96 3.28 -22.63 15.67
N ALA A 97 3.34 -22.48 14.35
CA ALA A 97 4.08 -23.40 13.49
C ALA A 97 5.59 -23.20 13.60
N ASP A 98 6.32 -24.31 13.58
CA ASP A 98 7.78 -24.29 13.47
C ASP A 98 8.24 -23.69 12.14
N LYS A 99 9.38 -23.01 12.13
CA LYS A 99 9.91 -22.32 10.93
C LYS A 99 10.00 -23.22 9.69
N GLU A 100 10.36 -24.49 9.89
CA GLU A 100 10.54 -25.47 8.83
C GLU A 100 9.20 -25.91 8.20
N ALA A 101 8.14 -25.99 9.01
CA ALA A 101 6.80 -26.39 8.57
C ALA A 101 5.92 -25.20 8.13
N CYS A 102 6.28 -23.98 8.55
CA CYS A 102 5.47 -22.78 8.38
C CYS A 102 5.14 -22.47 6.91
N THR A 103 6.13 -22.56 6.02
CA THR A 103 5.91 -22.30 4.57
C THR A 103 4.88 -23.27 3.97
N HIS A 104 5.00 -24.56 4.27
CA HIS A 104 4.06 -25.57 3.77
C HIS A 104 2.66 -25.37 4.35
N LEU A 105 2.57 -25.04 5.64
CA LEU A 105 1.31 -24.75 6.30
C LEU A 105 0.61 -23.53 5.68
N ILE A 106 1.32 -22.42 5.47
CA ILE A 106 0.78 -21.22 4.82
C ILE A 106 0.28 -21.57 3.41
N GLN A 107 1.08 -22.27 2.61
CA GLN A 107 0.66 -22.70 1.27
C GLN A 107 -0.65 -23.48 1.32
N LYS A 108 -0.76 -24.46 2.23
CA LYS A 108 -1.98 -25.25 2.42
C LYS A 108 -3.19 -24.40 2.82
N MET A 109 -3.01 -23.46 3.74
CA MET A 109 -4.09 -22.59 4.23
C MET A 109 -4.58 -21.56 3.20
N TYR A 110 -3.80 -21.30 2.14
CA TYR A 110 -4.18 -20.35 1.09
C TYR A 110 -4.74 -21.02 -0.18
N ILE A 111 -4.81 -22.37 -0.21
CA ILE A 111 -5.42 -23.13 -1.32
C ILE A 111 -6.95 -22.92 -1.40
N PRO A 112 -7.74 -23.03 -0.31
CA PRO A 112 -9.20 -22.95 -0.41
C PRO A 112 -9.65 -21.64 -1.03
N PRO A 113 -10.63 -21.62 -1.95
CA PRO A 113 -10.97 -20.42 -2.72
C PRO A 113 -11.51 -19.29 -1.83
N ILE A 114 -11.42 -18.06 -2.34
CA ILE A 114 -12.07 -16.90 -1.72
C ILE A 114 -13.59 -17.09 -1.75
N ARG A 115 -14.21 -16.89 -0.59
CA ARG A 115 -15.65 -16.92 -0.36
C ARG A 115 -16.20 -15.50 -0.41
N GLU A 116 -16.93 -15.17 -1.47
CA GLU A 116 -17.39 -13.80 -1.76
C GLU A 116 -18.33 -13.23 -0.70
N GLU A 117 -19.14 -14.08 -0.09
CA GLU A 117 -20.00 -13.72 1.04
C GLU A 117 -19.19 -13.26 2.27
N LEU A 118 -17.98 -13.78 2.44
CA LEU A 118 -17.09 -13.36 3.53
C LEU A 118 -16.51 -11.97 3.27
N ILE A 119 -16.23 -11.59 2.02
CA ILE A 119 -15.83 -10.21 1.67
C ILE A 119 -16.88 -9.23 2.21
N ALA A 120 -18.15 -9.46 1.87
CA ALA A 120 -19.24 -8.60 2.31
C ALA A 120 -19.43 -8.63 3.84
N LYS A 121 -19.27 -9.79 4.46
CA LYS A 121 -19.35 -9.96 5.92
C LYS A 121 -18.28 -9.14 6.65
N ARG A 122 -17.00 -9.25 6.27
CA ARG A 122 -15.90 -8.53 6.92
C ARG A 122 -16.03 -7.01 6.78
N ILE A 123 -16.44 -6.54 5.60
CA ILE A 123 -16.69 -5.11 5.38
C ILE A 123 -17.81 -4.62 6.29
N LYS A 124 -18.94 -5.34 6.37
CA LYS A 124 -20.05 -4.98 7.27
C LYS A 124 -19.64 -4.98 8.74
N GLU A 125 -18.79 -5.91 9.17
CA GLU A 125 -18.24 -5.94 10.53
C GLU A 125 -17.44 -4.66 10.83
N MET A 126 -16.55 -4.22 9.93
CA MET A 126 -15.81 -2.96 10.06
C MET A 126 -16.76 -1.74 10.07
N LYS A 127 -17.72 -1.69 9.14
CA LYS A 127 -18.68 -0.58 9.06
C LYS A 127 -19.58 -0.48 10.29
N LYS A 128 -20.02 -1.61 10.86
CA LYS A 128 -20.81 -1.66 12.10
C LYS A 128 -20.03 -1.09 13.29
N ALA A 129 -18.70 -1.22 13.28
CA ALA A 129 -17.83 -0.65 14.30
C ALA A 129 -17.56 0.86 14.10
N GLY A 130 -18.10 1.49 13.06
CA GLY A 130 -18.02 2.92 12.82
C GLY A 130 -16.69 3.40 12.23
N ILE A 131 -15.86 2.50 11.70
CA ILE A 131 -14.57 2.84 11.08
C ILE A 131 -14.65 2.92 9.55
N VAL A 132 -13.63 3.52 8.94
CA VAL A 132 -13.40 3.47 7.49
C VAL A 132 -12.99 2.04 7.09
N ALA A 133 -13.75 1.43 6.19
CA ALA A 133 -13.47 0.10 5.68
C ALA A 133 -12.59 0.16 4.42
N ALA A 134 -11.28 -0.04 4.57
CA ALA A 134 -10.36 -0.21 3.44
C ALA A 134 -10.05 -1.68 3.19
N VAL A 135 -10.01 -2.06 1.91
CA VAL A 135 -9.75 -3.44 1.50
C VAL A 135 -8.83 -3.49 0.29
N SER A 136 -8.07 -4.57 0.12
CA SER A 136 -7.16 -4.75 -1.03
C SER A 136 -7.42 -6.01 -1.85
N ALA A 137 -7.06 -5.94 -3.12
CA ALA A 137 -6.93 -7.10 -4.01
C ALA A 137 -5.83 -6.86 -5.06
N ILE A 138 -5.33 -7.93 -5.66
CA ILE A 138 -4.43 -7.89 -6.82
C ILE A 138 -5.19 -7.44 -8.08
N PRO A 139 -4.50 -6.87 -9.08
CA PRO A 139 -5.12 -6.40 -10.32
C PRO A 139 -6.04 -7.42 -11.01
N GLN A 140 -5.66 -8.71 -10.98
CA GLN A 140 -6.39 -9.80 -11.64
C GLN A 140 -7.77 -10.06 -11.02
N LYS A 141 -7.97 -9.66 -9.76
CA LYS A 141 -9.25 -9.84 -9.04
C LYS A 141 -9.96 -8.52 -8.74
N ALA A 142 -9.31 -7.38 -9.01
CA ALA A 142 -9.80 -6.05 -8.68
C ALA A 142 -11.20 -5.75 -9.26
N GLU A 143 -11.48 -6.07 -10.53
CA GLU A 143 -12.82 -5.83 -11.12
C GLU A 143 -13.92 -6.55 -10.33
N LYS A 144 -13.70 -7.82 -10.02
CA LYS A 144 -14.68 -8.67 -9.34
C LYS A 144 -14.83 -8.28 -7.87
N TYR A 145 -13.73 -8.25 -7.13
CA TYR A 145 -13.77 -7.99 -5.69
C TYR A 145 -14.04 -6.53 -5.36
N GLY A 146 -13.64 -5.59 -6.23
CA GLY A 146 -13.99 -4.18 -6.12
C GLY A 146 -15.50 -3.94 -6.21
N ALA A 147 -16.18 -4.59 -7.17
CA ALA A 147 -17.63 -4.49 -7.29
C ALA A 147 -18.36 -5.03 -6.04
N ILE A 148 -17.92 -6.18 -5.52
CA ILE A 148 -18.48 -6.77 -4.30
C ILE A 148 -18.22 -5.88 -3.09
N ALA A 149 -16.98 -5.42 -2.93
CA ALA A 149 -16.57 -4.61 -1.79
C ALA A 149 -17.31 -3.28 -1.73
N GLN A 150 -17.42 -2.57 -2.85
CA GLN A 150 -18.17 -1.32 -2.94
C GLN A 150 -19.66 -1.55 -2.64
N LYS A 151 -20.27 -2.61 -3.18
CA LYS A 151 -21.66 -2.97 -2.88
C LYS A 151 -21.87 -3.29 -1.39
N ALA A 152 -20.87 -3.88 -0.74
CA ALA A 152 -20.88 -4.16 0.69
C ALA A 152 -20.65 -2.92 1.57
N GLY A 153 -20.24 -1.80 0.98
CA GLY A 153 -20.01 -0.53 1.68
C GLY A 153 -18.57 -0.26 2.07
N ALA A 154 -17.59 -0.86 1.38
CA ALA A 154 -16.18 -0.44 1.52
C ALA A 154 -16.04 1.04 1.20
N ASP A 155 -15.12 1.71 1.88
CA ASP A 155 -14.88 3.15 1.75
C ASP A 155 -13.65 3.46 0.90
N ILE A 156 -12.66 2.57 0.88
CA ILE A 156 -11.42 2.70 0.09
C ILE A 156 -11.09 1.33 -0.50
N PHE A 157 -10.68 1.29 -1.76
CA PHE A 157 -10.19 0.09 -2.42
C PHE A 157 -8.72 0.25 -2.79
N VAL A 158 -7.89 -0.74 -2.46
CA VAL A 158 -6.46 -0.75 -2.76
C VAL A 158 -6.17 -1.82 -3.79
N ILE A 159 -5.62 -1.44 -4.93
CA ILE A 159 -5.02 -2.38 -5.87
C ILE A 159 -3.58 -2.56 -5.45
N GLN A 160 -3.25 -3.74 -4.93
CA GLN A 160 -1.92 -4.01 -4.40
C GLN A 160 -1.23 -5.12 -5.21
N SER A 161 -0.06 -4.78 -5.74
CA SER A 161 0.88 -5.73 -6.34
C SER A 161 2.30 -5.25 -6.09
N THR A 162 3.28 -6.18 -6.12
CA THR A 162 4.69 -5.85 -5.89
C THR A 162 5.18 -4.75 -6.82
N VAL A 163 4.80 -4.79 -8.10
CA VAL A 163 5.12 -3.77 -9.10
C VAL A 163 3.86 -3.49 -9.91
N SER A 164 3.48 -2.22 -10.00
CA SER A 164 2.24 -1.77 -10.65
C SER A 164 2.52 -0.80 -11.78
N THR A 165 1.91 -1.05 -12.94
CA THR A 165 1.93 -0.18 -14.12
C THR A 165 0.51 -0.04 -14.66
N VAL A 166 0.23 1.08 -15.35
CA VAL A 166 -1.04 1.22 -16.09
C VAL A 166 -1.08 0.25 -17.26
N ARG A 167 0.08 0.06 -17.90
CA ARG A 167 0.23 -0.75 -19.11
C ARG A 167 0.74 -2.12 -18.72
N HIS A 168 -0.16 -3.11 -18.79
CA HIS A 168 0.15 -4.53 -18.68
C HIS A 168 -0.11 -5.21 -20.02
N VAL A 169 0.81 -6.06 -20.48
CA VAL A 169 0.72 -6.75 -21.77
C VAL A 169 0.72 -8.25 -21.51
N SER A 170 -0.28 -8.94 -22.04
CA SER A 170 -0.37 -10.40 -22.01
C SER A 170 -1.08 -10.89 -23.26
N SER A 171 -0.58 -11.98 -23.84
CA SER A 171 -1.26 -12.76 -24.88
C SER A 171 -2.05 -13.93 -24.31
N GLU A 172 -1.82 -14.29 -23.04
CA GLU A 172 -2.40 -15.50 -22.41
C GLU A 172 -3.72 -15.22 -21.68
N TYR A 173 -3.95 -13.97 -21.27
CA TYR A 173 -5.12 -13.60 -20.50
C TYR A 173 -5.51 -12.15 -20.71
N LYS A 174 -6.79 -11.85 -20.43
CA LYS A 174 -7.32 -10.49 -20.48
C LYS A 174 -6.63 -9.63 -19.43
N THR A 175 -6.10 -8.49 -19.85
CA THR A 175 -5.44 -7.54 -18.96
C THR A 175 -6.45 -6.67 -18.21
N PHE A 176 -6.05 -6.21 -17.03
CA PHE A 176 -6.85 -5.34 -16.19
C PHE A 176 -6.73 -3.88 -16.66
N ASP A 177 -7.87 -3.24 -16.94
CA ASP A 177 -7.91 -1.83 -17.33
C ASP A 177 -8.07 -0.93 -16.09
N LEU A 178 -6.94 -0.47 -15.56
CA LEU A 178 -6.90 0.37 -14.37
C LEU A 178 -7.65 1.69 -14.56
N ALA A 179 -7.54 2.33 -15.72
CA ALA A 179 -8.15 3.63 -15.95
C ALA A 179 -9.67 3.51 -16.01
N LYS A 180 -10.19 2.47 -16.67
CA LYS A 180 -11.62 2.14 -16.65
C LYS A 180 -12.07 1.81 -15.23
N PHE A 181 -11.32 0.99 -14.50
CA PHE A 181 -11.67 0.61 -13.13
C PHE A 181 -11.81 1.85 -12.22
N CYS A 182 -10.83 2.76 -12.23
CA CYS A 182 -10.86 4.00 -11.46
C CYS A 182 -12.07 4.89 -11.81
N LYS A 183 -12.50 4.92 -13.08
CA LYS A 183 -13.71 5.64 -13.50
C LYS A 183 -15.01 4.99 -13.02
N THR A 184 -15.05 3.66 -12.93
CA THR A 184 -16.25 2.92 -12.53
C THR A 184 -16.46 2.85 -11.02
N MET A 185 -15.37 2.91 -10.26
CA MET A 185 -15.42 2.90 -8.80
C MET A 185 -15.92 4.26 -8.28
N LYS A 186 -16.85 4.21 -7.32
CA LYS A 186 -17.41 5.37 -6.59
C LYS A 186 -16.64 5.69 -5.31
N ILE A 187 -15.72 4.81 -4.92
CA ILE A 187 -14.85 4.97 -3.76
C ILE A 187 -13.41 5.21 -4.21
N PRO A 188 -12.59 5.94 -3.44
CA PRO A 188 -11.18 6.15 -3.73
C PRO A 188 -10.44 4.83 -4.01
N VAL A 189 -9.70 4.81 -5.13
CA VAL A 189 -8.85 3.69 -5.52
C VAL A 189 -7.40 4.05 -5.29
N LEU A 190 -6.74 3.40 -4.33
CA LEU A 190 -5.30 3.45 -4.16
C LEU A 190 -4.65 2.39 -5.04
N VAL A 191 -3.45 2.68 -5.54
CA VAL A 191 -2.68 1.71 -6.32
C VAL A 191 -1.27 1.65 -5.79
N GLY A 192 -0.76 0.44 -5.62
CA GLY A 192 0.57 0.16 -5.16
C GLY A 192 1.13 -1.11 -5.78
N ASN A 193 2.44 -1.24 -6.01
CA ASN A 193 3.49 -0.27 -5.70
C ASN A 193 4.21 0.24 -6.95
N ALA A 194 4.66 1.49 -6.90
CA ALA A 194 5.53 2.09 -7.91
C ALA A 194 6.76 2.72 -7.25
N VAL A 195 7.85 2.90 -8.01
CA VAL A 195 9.12 3.46 -7.50
C VAL A 195 9.80 4.42 -8.47
N THR A 196 9.15 4.76 -9.57
CA THR A 196 9.73 5.65 -10.60
C THR A 196 8.79 6.77 -10.96
N TYR A 197 9.37 7.92 -11.32
CA TYR A 197 8.63 9.12 -11.73
C TYR A 197 7.61 8.83 -12.85
N GLY A 198 8.05 8.19 -13.94
CA GLY A 198 7.22 7.97 -15.13
C GLY A 198 6.00 7.09 -14.86
N VAL A 199 6.21 5.97 -14.16
CA VAL A 199 5.12 5.06 -13.79
C VAL A 199 4.14 5.74 -12.84
N SER A 200 4.65 6.50 -11.86
CA SER A 200 3.82 7.24 -10.91
C SER A 200 2.92 8.26 -11.61
N LEU A 201 3.48 9.00 -12.57
CA LEU A 201 2.73 9.97 -13.37
C LEU A 201 1.64 9.30 -14.21
N GLU A 202 1.93 8.15 -14.85
CA GLU A 202 0.94 7.38 -15.60
C GLU A 202 -0.19 6.89 -14.70
N LEU A 203 0.13 6.35 -13.52
CA LEU A 203 -0.88 5.90 -12.54
C LEU A 203 -1.78 7.05 -12.10
N MET A 204 -1.22 8.23 -11.80
CA MET A 204 -2.01 9.43 -11.48
C MET A 204 -2.93 9.85 -12.63
N GLN A 205 -2.43 9.80 -13.87
CA GLN A 205 -3.23 10.09 -15.07
C GLN A 205 -4.35 9.07 -15.31
N ALA A 206 -4.15 7.80 -14.91
CA ALA A 206 -5.20 6.78 -14.94
C ALA A 206 -6.33 7.04 -13.94
N GLY A 207 -6.12 7.93 -12.96
CA GLY A 207 -7.17 8.43 -12.07
C GLY A 207 -7.14 7.87 -10.66
N ILE A 208 -6.01 7.33 -10.19
CA ILE A 208 -5.87 6.83 -8.81
C ILE A 208 -6.03 7.95 -7.77
N SER A 209 -6.54 7.60 -6.59
CA SER A 209 -6.77 8.51 -5.47
C SER A 209 -5.65 8.51 -4.42
N GLY A 210 -4.64 7.67 -4.61
CA GLY A 210 -3.43 7.63 -3.79
C GLY A 210 -2.45 6.58 -4.34
N LEU A 211 -1.16 6.79 -4.13
CA LEU A 211 -0.10 5.93 -4.64
C LEU A 211 0.69 5.31 -3.49
N LEU A 212 0.77 3.99 -3.43
CA LEU A 212 1.74 3.31 -2.55
C LEU A 212 3.10 3.22 -3.25
N VAL A 213 4.16 3.53 -2.53
CA VAL A 213 5.53 3.61 -3.05
C VAL A 213 6.43 2.64 -2.31
N GLY A 214 7.07 1.73 -3.05
CA GLY A 214 8.06 0.81 -2.48
C GLY A 214 8.14 -0.53 -3.19
N VAL A 215 9.34 -0.92 -3.64
CA VAL A 215 9.62 -2.23 -4.25
C VAL A 215 10.88 -2.79 -3.62
N GLY A 216 10.73 -3.87 -2.85
CA GLY A 216 11.82 -4.52 -2.13
C GLY A 216 12.27 -3.94 -0.77
N PRO A 217 11.76 -2.83 -0.20
CA PRO A 217 12.24 -2.32 1.08
C PRO A 217 11.61 -3.03 2.30
N GLY A 218 10.49 -3.75 2.11
CA GLY A 218 9.74 -4.36 3.20
C GLY A 218 10.55 -5.46 3.90
N ALA A 219 10.47 -5.54 5.23
CA ALA A 219 11.22 -6.51 6.03
C ALA A 219 10.92 -7.98 5.65
N ALA A 220 9.67 -8.27 5.26
CA ALA A 220 9.25 -9.60 4.80
C ALA A 220 9.43 -9.81 3.28
N CYS A 221 9.95 -8.81 2.55
CA CYS A 221 10.04 -8.84 1.10
C CYS A 221 11.38 -9.45 0.65
N THR A 222 11.31 -10.48 -0.19
CA THR A 222 12.50 -11.14 -0.75
C THR A 222 12.84 -10.68 -2.17
N THR A 223 12.10 -9.72 -2.74
CA THR A 223 12.22 -9.28 -4.15
C THR A 223 13.63 -8.87 -4.53
N ARG A 224 14.38 -8.18 -3.67
CA ARG A 224 15.78 -7.81 -3.97
C ARG A 224 16.70 -9.02 -4.02
N GLY A 225 16.56 -9.93 -3.05
CA GLY A 225 17.40 -11.13 -2.97
C GLY A 225 17.08 -12.17 -4.04
N VAL A 226 15.81 -12.32 -4.42
CA VAL A 226 15.35 -13.35 -5.35
C VAL A 226 15.30 -12.85 -6.79
N LEU A 227 14.80 -11.64 -7.03
CA LEU A 227 14.57 -11.10 -8.38
C LEU A 227 15.59 -10.01 -8.78
N GLY A 228 16.39 -9.51 -7.84
CA GLY A 228 17.31 -8.40 -8.12
C GLY A 228 16.62 -7.06 -8.40
N LEU A 229 15.32 -6.93 -8.06
CA LEU A 229 14.52 -5.75 -8.34
C LEU A 229 14.33 -4.92 -7.07
N GLY A 230 14.50 -3.60 -7.19
CA GLY A 230 14.14 -2.67 -6.12
C GLY A 230 14.78 -1.30 -6.27
N VAL A 231 14.25 -0.36 -5.51
CA VAL A 231 14.82 0.99 -5.35
C VAL A 231 14.88 1.28 -3.84
N PRO A 232 16.00 1.78 -3.31
CA PRO A 232 16.09 2.32 -1.96
C PRO A 232 15.02 3.38 -1.67
N GLN A 233 14.40 3.27 -0.49
CA GLN A 233 13.07 3.84 -0.25
C GLN A 233 13.03 5.37 -0.31
N VAL A 234 14.05 6.05 0.21
CA VAL A 234 14.14 7.51 0.16
C VAL A 234 14.11 8.01 -1.28
N THR A 235 14.90 7.39 -2.18
CA THR A 235 14.88 7.78 -3.59
C THR A 235 13.56 7.45 -4.28
N ALA A 236 12.95 6.30 -3.97
CA ALA A 236 11.65 5.95 -4.52
C ALA A 236 10.57 6.96 -4.14
N THR A 237 10.48 7.33 -2.85
CA THR A 237 9.51 8.33 -2.36
C THR A 237 9.73 9.69 -3.01
N VAL A 238 10.97 10.17 -3.08
CA VAL A 238 11.28 11.48 -3.71
C VAL A 238 10.89 11.50 -5.19
N ASP A 239 11.17 10.45 -5.95
CA ASP A 239 10.80 10.37 -7.37
C ASP A 239 9.29 10.39 -7.59
N CYS A 240 8.57 9.62 -6.78
CA CYS A 240 7.12 9.53 -6.83
C CYS A 240 6.45 10.85 -6.38
N ALA A 241 7.00 11.51 -5.35
CA ALA A 241 6.55 12.82 -4.90
C ALA A 241 6.81 13.90 -5.96
N ALA A 242 7.95 13.88 -6.65
CA ALA A 242 8.20 14.78 -7.77
C ALA A 242 7.19 14.58 -8.92
N ALA A 243 6.78 13.33 -9.20
CA ALA A 243 5.72 13.04 -10.17
C ALA A 243 4.36 13.61 -9.72
N ARG A 244 4.03 13.48 -8.43
CA ARG A 244 2.84 14.07 -7.80
C ARG A 244 2.83 15.58 -7.95
N ASP A 245 3.94 16.25 -7.67
CA ASP A 245 4.03 17.71 -7.73
C ASP A 245 3.86 18.21 -9.17
N ALA A 246 4.51 17.55 -10.13
CA ALA A 246 4.36 17.86 -11.55
C ALA A 246 2.91 17.64 -12.04
N TYR A 247 2.28 16.55 -11.62
CA TYR A 247 0.88 16.24 -11.93
C TYR A 247 -0.07 17.29 -11.32
N HIS A 248 0.14 17.64 -10.05
CA HIS A 248 -0.67 18.64 -9.34
C HIS A 248 -0.54 20.02 -9.99
N LYS A 249 0.69 20.46 -10.29
CA LYS A 249 0.95 21.73 -10.99
C LYS A 249 0.24 21.79 -12.35
N LYS A 250 0.17 20.66 -13.07
CA LYS A 250 -0.46 20.60 -14.39
C LYS A 250 -2.00 20.52 -14.34
N THR A 251 -2.56 19.86 -13.34
CA THR A 251 -3.99 19.47 -13.34
C THR A 251 -4.82 20.08 -12.22
N GLY A 252 -4.19 20.64 -11.20
CA GLY A 252 -4.85 21.07 -9.95
C GLY A 252 -5.29 19.91 -9.05
N ARG A 253 -5.07 18.64 -9.44
CA ARG A 253 -5.44 17.48 -8.64
C ARG A 253 -4.24 16.96 -7.85
N TYR A 254 -4.39 16.91 -6.53
CA TYR A 254 -3.42 16.33 -5.62
C TYR A 254 -3.68 14.83 -5.43
N VAL A 255 -2.64 13.99 -5.53
CA VAL A 255 -2.71 12.55 -5.27
C VAL A 255 -1.74 12.22 -4.15
N PRO A 256 -2.19 11.79 -2.97
CA PRO A 256 -1.31 11.51 -1.85
C PRO A 256 -0.33 10.36 -2.15
N ILE A 257 0.89 10.50 -1.64
CA ILE A 257 1.95 9.51 -1.67
C ILE A 257 2.00 8.78 -0.33
N ILE A 258 1.94 7.45 -0.36
CA ILE A 258 2.07 6.59 0.80
C ILE A 258 3.37 5.81 0.67
N THR A 259 4.33 6.07 1.54
CA THR A 259 5.59 5.30 1.57
C THR A 259 5.33 3.95 2.22
N ASP A 260 5.42 2.86 1.45
CA ASP A 260 5.12 1.49 1.87
C ASP A 260 6.41 0.66 2.01
N GLY A 261 6.77 0.39 3.26
CA GLY A 261 7.90 -0.47 3.65
C GLY A 261 9.24 0.24 3.87
N GLY A 262 10.16 -0.48 4.52
CA GLY A 262 11.54 -0.06 4.79
C GLY A 262 11.77 0.69 6.10
N MET A 263 10.72 1.04 6.83
CA MET A 263 10.81 1.77 8.10
C MET A 263 10.87 0.79 9.29
N ASN A 264 11.82 0.96 10.19
CA ASN A 264 11.97 0.14 11.40
C ASN A 264 11.82 0.93 12.70
N LYS A 265 11.98 2.25 12.64
CA LYS A 265 12.00 3.18 13.79
C LYS A 265 11.27 4.47 13.45
N GLY A 266 10.83 5.21 14.48
CA GLY A 266 10.10 6.47 14.29
C GLY A 266 10.85 7.50 13.45
N GLY A 267 12.19 7.53 13.51
CA GLY A 267 13.00 8.41 12.66
C GLY A 267 12.90 8.10 11.16
N ASP A 268 12.67 6.84 10.77
CA ASP A 268 12.47 6.49 9.36
C ASP A 268 11.14 7.02 8.84
N ILE A 269 10.10 6.99 9.68
CA ILE A 269 8.80 7.59 9.38
C ILE A 269 8.95 9.11 9.18
N CYS A 270 9.67 9.80 10.06
CA CYS A 270 9.96 11.23 9.89
C CYS A 270 10.70 11.52 8.57
N LYS A 271 11.68 10.69 8.22
CA LYS A 271 12.41 10.80 6.95
C LYS A 271 11.48 10.57 5.75
N ALA A 272 10.57 9.61 5.81
CA ALA A 272 9.59 9.35 4.75
C ALA A 272 8.71 10.58 4.46
N PHE A 273 8.20 11.23 5.51
CA PHE A 273 7.44 12.48 5.37
C PHE A 273 8.28 13.59 4.73
N ALA A 274 9.52 13.79 5.20
CA ALA A 274 10.42 14.78 4.60
C ALA A 274 10.78 14.48 3.13
N CYS A 275 10.69 13.22 2.70
CA CYS A 275 10.89 12.82 1.30
C CYS A 275 9.66 13.08 0.40
N GLY A 276 8.55 13.59 0.96
CA GLY A 276 7.34 13.95 0.22
C GLY A 276 6.17 12.97 0.38
N ALA A 277 6.24 12.04 1.34
CA ALA A 277 5.10 11.20 1.70
C ALA A 277 4.01 12.02 2.44
N ASP A 278 2.75 11.67 2.22
CA ASP A 278 1.58 12.18 2.95
C ASP A 278 1.14 11.20 4.05
N ALA A 279 1.44 9.91 3.88
CA ALA A 279 1.23 8.85 4.85
C ALA A 279 2.29 7.75 4.69
N VAL A 280 2.32 6.80 5.62
CA VAL A 280 3.23 5.64 5.60
C VAL A 280 2.47 4.32 5.78
N MET A 281 3.02 3.22 5.26
CA MET A 281 2.52 1.85 5.37
C MET A 281 3.64 0.86 5.69
#